data_AF-A0A953FYB6-F1
#
_entry.id   AF-A0A953FYB6-F1
#
_cell.length_a   1.000
_cell.length_b   1.000
_cell.length_c   1.000
_cell.angle_alpha   90.00
_cell.angle_beta   90.00
_cell.angle_gamma   90.00
#
_symmetry.space_group_name_H-M   'P 1'
#
loop_
_entity.id
_entity.type
_entity.pdbx_description
1 polymer ?
#
loop_
_entity_poly.entity_id
_entity_poly.type
_entity_poly.pdbx_seq_one_letter_code
_entity_poly.pdbx_strand_id
1 'polypeptide(L)'
;MSRYNREDAVTDHKHSGDKFKPNDRVKRSNGTSGCCGTVKDVRAELTAGRVEPTHKEREKHLMITVAWDNGTISSFSPEALEAAK
;
A
#
# COMPACT_ATOMS: atom_id res chain seq x y z
N MET A 1 -5.02 47.33 -5.44
CA MET A 1 -3.79 46.51 -5.33
C MET A 1 -4.19 45.06 -5.14
N SER A 2 -3.40 44.16 -5.71
CA SER A 2 -3.78 42.90 -6.38
C SER A 2 -4.53 41.84 -5.58
N ARG A 3 -5.44 41.18 -6.31
CA ARG A 3 -5.91 39.81 -6.06
C ARG A 3 -4.72 38.86 -6.25
N TYR A 4 -4.51 37.93 -5.34
CA TYR A 4 -3.73 36.71 -5.60
C TYR A 4 -4.53 35.51 -5.09
N ASN A 5 -5.42 35.01 -5.95
CA ASN A 5 -5.76 33.60 -6.01
C ASN A 5 -4.73 32.97 -6.95
N ARG A 6 -4.01 31.93 -6.53
CA ARG A 6 -3.61 30.83 -7.43
C ARG A 6 -2.92 29.70 -6.67
N GLU A 7 -3.65 28.58 -6.65
CA GLU A 7 -3.12 27.22 -6.76
C GLU A 7 -2.35 26.71 -5.54
N ASP A 8 -3.09 26.35 -4.48
CA ASP A 8 -2.79 25.15 -3.70
C ASP A 8 -2.73 23.97 -4.67
N ALA A 9 -1.56 23.77 -5.28
CA ALA A 9 -1.18 22.50 -5.85
C ALA A 9 -1.06 21.53 -4.69
N VAL A 10 -2.21 21.00 -4.26
CA VAL A 10 -2.28 19.75 -3.51
C VAL A 10 -1.72 18.72 -4.47
N THR A 11 -0.40 18.58 -4.49
CA THR A 11 0.24 17.36 -4.93
C THR A 11 -0.43 16.29 -4.10
N ASP A 12 -1.35 15.58 -4.75
CA ASP A 12 -1.88 14.29 -4.35
C ASP A 12 -0.65 13.40 -4.13
N HIS A 13 -0.06 13.53 -2.96
CA HIS A 13 0.84 12.55 -2.41
C HIS A 13 -0.05 11.34 -2.24
N LYS A 14 -0.12 10.53 -3.31
CA LYS A 14 -0.65 9.19 -3.26
C LYS A 14 0.14 8.47 -2.19
N HIS A 15 -0.42 8.49 -0.99
CA HIS A 15 0.04 7.73 0.14
C HIS A 15 0.24 6.31 -0.35
N SER A 16 1.47 5.81 -0.32
CA SER A 16 1.71 4.41 -0.70
C SER A 16 1.09 3.44 0.31
N GLY A 17 0.59 3.96 1.44
CA GLY A 17 -0.31 3.24 2.33
C GLY A 17 -1.75 3.05 1.84
N ASP A 18 -2.17 3.82 0.84
CA ASP A 18 -3.42 3.63 0.09
C ASP A 18 -3.23 2.79 -1.18
N LYS A 19 -2.02 2.25 -1.41
CA LYS A 19 -1.66 1.57 -2.65
C LYS A 19 -2.45 0.27 -2.87
N PHE A 20 -2.92 -0.36 -1.79
CA PHE A 20 -3.66 -1.62 -1.84
C PHE A 20 -4.81 -1.61 -0.84
N LYS A 21 -5.96 -2.10 -1.27
CA LYS A 21 -7.18 -2.22 -0.46
C LYS A 21 -7.65 -3.67 -0.40
N PRO A 22 -8.39 -4.07 0.65
CA PRO A 22 -9.06 -5.36 0.67
C PRO A 22 -9.89 -5.57 -0.60
N ASN A 23 -9.79 -6.77 -1.16
CA ASN A 23 -10.35 -7.20 -2.44
C ASN A 23 -9.62 -6.72 -3.71
N ASP A 24 -8.56 -5.92 -3.60
CA ASP A 24 -7.74 -5.60 -4.78
C ASP A 24 -7.03 -6.85 -5.31
N ARG A 25 -6.93 -6.94 -6.64
CA ARG A 25 -6.10 -7.94 -7.30
C ARG A 25 -4.66 -7.49 -7.32
N VAL A 26 -3.77 -8.37 -6.89
CA VAL A 26 -2.34 -8.12 -6.78
C VAL A 26 -1.55 -9.27 -7.35
N LYS A 27 -0.33 -8.96 -7.77
CA LYS A 27 0.67 -9.92 -8.21
C LYS A 27 2.00 -9.61 -7.51
N ARG A 28 2.91 -10.58 -7.49
CA ARG A 28 4.26 -10.35 -6.95
C ARG A 28 5.07 -9.46 -7.89
N SER A 29 5.78 -8.48 -7.33
CA SER A 29 6.66 -7.57 -8.08
C SER A 29 7.95 -8.26 -8.56
N ASN A 30 8.33 -9.39 -7.96
CA ASN A 30 9.58 -10.11 -8.22
C ASN A 30 9.65 -10.88 -9.56
N GLY A 31 8.80 -10.54 -10.53
CA GLY A 31 8.85 -11.15 -11.87
C GLY A 31 8.33 -12.59 -11.93
N THR A 32 7.73 -13.13 -10.86
CA THR A 32 7.05 -14.43 -10.94
C THR A 32 5.76 -14.28 -11.75
N SER A 33 5.87 -14.40 -13.07
CA SER A 33 4.75 -14.27 -13.99
C SER A 33 3.67 -15.31 -13.66
N GLY A 34 2.45 -14.84 -13.42
CA GLY A 34 1.27 -15.70 -13.19
C GLY A 34 0.84 -15.91 -11.74
N CYS A 35 1.62 -15.48 -10.74
CA CYS A 35 1.15 -15.52 -9.34
C CYS A 35 0.29 -14.30 -9.04
N CYS A 36 -1.03 -14.47 -9.18
CA CYS A 36 -2.02 -13.45 -8.84
C CYS A 36 -2.84 -13.88 -7.61
N GLY A 37 -3.22 -12.89 -6.82
CA GLY A 37 -3.95 -13.08 -5.58
C GLY A 37 -4.82 -11.87 -5.26
N THR A 38 -5.64 -12.00 -4.24
CA THR A 38 -6.58 -10.98 -3.79
C THR A 38 -6.20 -10.55 -2.39
N VAL A 39 -6.10 -9.24 -2.17
CA VAL A 39 -5.82 -8.69 -0.84
C VAL A 39 -6.98 -9.04 0.09
N LYS A 40 -6.66 -9.68 1.21
CA LYS A 40 -7.62 -9.98 2.27
C LYS A 40 -7.63 -8.93 3.35
N ASP A 41 -6.45 -8.44 3.71
CA ASP A 41 -6.29 -7.54 4.84
C ASP A 41 -5.06 -6.65 4.66
N VAL A 42 -5.13 -5.44 5.20
CA VAL A 42 -4.03 -4.47 5.19
C VAL A 42 -3.89 -3.94 6.61
N ARG A 43 -2.77 -4.27 7.25
CA ARG A 43 -2.48 -3.88 8.64
C ARG A 43 -1.24 -3.02 8.69
N ALA A 44 -1.30 -1.96 9.50
CA ALA A 44 -0.10 -1.22 9.89
C ALA A 44 0.47 -1.84 11.16
N GLU A 45 1.70 -2.36 11.10
CA GLU A 45 2.44 -2.80 12.27
C GLU A 45 3.01 -1.58 13.01
N LEU A 46 2.24 -1.03 13.93
CA LEU A 46 2.71 0.01 14.83
C LEU A 46 3.57 -0.65 15.92
N THR A 47 4.89 -0.50 15.86
CA THR A 47 5.77 -0.93 16.95
C THR A 47 5.41 -0.17 18.22
N ALA A 48 4.93 -0.88 19.24
CA ALA A 48 4.60 -0.31 20.55
C ALA A 48 5.85 0.37 21.15
N GLY A 49 5.82 1.69 21.29
CA GLY A 49 6.92 2.49 21.81
C GLY A 49 7.26 3.73 21.00
N ARG A 50 6.73 3.87 19.78
CA ARG A 50 6.87 5.09 18.98
C ARG A 50 5.61 5.93 19.05
N VAL A 51 5.75 7.14 19.59
CA VAL A 51 4.76 8.22 19.47
C VAL A 51 4.62 8.52 17.98
N GLU A 52 3.45 8.21 17.41
CA GLU A 52 3.02 8.58 16.06
C GLU A 52 4.11 8.44 14.98
N PRO A 53 4.24 7.26 14.32
CA PRO A 53 5.17 7.15 13.19
C PRO A 53 4.80 8.19 12.14
N THR A 54 5.81 8.95 11.72
CA THR A 54 5.66 9.94 10.65
C THR A 54 5.11 9.25 9.38
N HIS A 55 4.43 9.99 8.51
CA HIS A 55 3.75 9.43 7.32
C HIS A 55 4.65 8.46 6.51
N LYS A 56 5.93 8.80 6.39
CA LYS A 56 6.96 8.02 5.68
C LYS A 56 7.35 6.71 6.37
N GLU A 57 7.12 6.61 7.67
CA GLU A 57 7.41 5.42 8.47
C GLU A 57 6.22 4.47 8.48
N ARG A 58 4.99 5.00 8.47
CA ARG A 58 3.78 4.17 8.30
C ARG A 58 3.84 3.32 7.03
N GLU A 59 4.35 3.88 5.93
CA GLU A 59 4.50 3.17 4.65
C GLU A 59 5.45 1.96 4.74
N LYS A 60 6.48 2.02 5.59
CA LYS A 60 7.45 0.93 5.81
C LYS A 60 6.91 -0.20 6.69
N HIS A 61 5.88 0.09 7.48
CA HIS A 61 5.31 -0.84 8.44
C HIS A 61 3.97 -1.44 8.00
N LEU A 62 3.58 -1.26 6.73
CA LEU A 62 2.37 -1.86 6.21
C LEU A 62 2.61 -3.31 5.79
N MET A 63 1.75 -4.19 6.28
CA MET A 63 1.70 -5.59 5.95
C MET A 63 0.37 -5.91 5.28
N ILE A 64 0.44 -6.48 4.08
CA ILE A 64 -0.70 -6.81 3.23
C ILE A 64 -0.82 -8.32 3.17
N THR A 65 -1.93 -8.85 3.64
CA THR A 65 -2.25 -10.27 3.52
C THR A 65 -2.97 -10.51 2.20
N VAL A 66 -2.42 -11.42 1.39
CA VAL A 66 -2.94 -11.79 0.07
C VAL A 66 -3.36 -13.26 0.09
N ALA A 67 -4.56 -13.54 -0.40
CA ALA A 67 -5.01 -14.88 -0.74
C ALA A 67 -4.73 -15.13 -2.22
N TRP A 68 -3.78 -16.00 -2.52
CA TRP A 68 -3.38 -16.40 -3.87
C TRP A 68 -4.40 -17.37 -4.48
N ASP A 69 -4.50 -17.37 -5.82
CA ASP A 69 -5.45 -18.23 -6.54
C ASP A 69 -5.16 -19.72 -6.39
N ASN A 70 -3.93 -20.08 -6.02
CA ASN A 70 -3.54 -21.46 -5.69
C ASN A 70 -4.01 -21.90 -4.29
N GLY A 71 -4.79 -21.07 -3.58
CA GLY A 71 -5.32 -21.36 -2.24
C GLY A 71 -4.36 -21.03 -1.09
N THR A 72 -3.17 -20.51 -1.37
CA THR A 72 -2.22 -20.12 -0.32
C THR A 72 -2.49 -18.69 0.17
N ILE A 73 -2.18 -18.42 1.44
CA ILE A 73 -2.26 -17.08 2.03
C ILE A 73 -0.85 -16.66 2.43
N SER A 74 -0.50 -15.41 2.17
CA SER A 74 0.83 -14.87 2.51
C SER A 74 0.76 -13.38 2.79
N SER A 75 1.65 -12.91 3.66
CA SER A 75 1.74 -11.49 4.01
C SER A 75 3.00 -10.87 3.41
N PHE A 76 2.85 -9.69 2.80
CA PHE A 76 3.92 -8.99 2.10
C PHE A 76 3.88 -7.49 2.41
N SER A 77 5.03 -6.85 2.29
CA SER A 77 5.11 -5.39 2.24
C SER A 77 4.58 -4.86 0.89
N PRO A 78 4.06 -3.62 0.84
CA PRO A 78 3.51 -3.01 -0.39
C PRO A 78 4.52 -2.85 -1.54
N GLU A 79 5.82 -2.94 -1.26
CA GLU A 79 6.89 -2.90 -2.29
C GLU A 79 7.05 -4.24 -3.01
N ALA A 80 6.68 -5.36 -2.36
CA ALA A 80 6.75 -6.70 -2.93
C ALA A 80 5.53 -7.06 -3.79
N LEU A 81 4.55 -6.18 -3.86
CA LEU A 81 3.30 -6.36 -4.59
C LEU A 81 3.11 -5.27 -5.66
N GLU A 82 2.43 -5.64 -6.73
CA GLU A 82 1.92 -4.74 -7.76
C GLU A 82 0.44 -5.00 -7.97
N ALA A 83 -0.32 -3.96 -8.35
CA ALA A 83 -1.71 -4.14 -8.76
C ALA A 83 -1.78 -5.00 -10.03
N ALA A 84 -2.59 -6.05 -9.98
CA ALA A 84 -2.96 -6.82 -11.16
C ALA A 84 -4.24 -6.20 -11.72
N LYS A 85 -4.17 -5.71 -12.97
CA LYS A 85 -5.27 -5.09 -13.69
C LYS A 85 -6.40 -6.06 -13.97
#